data_AF-A0A9X2UNZ9-F1
#
_entry.id   AF-A0A9X2UNZ9-F1
#
_cell.length_a   1.000
_cell.length_b   1.000
_cell.length_c   1.000
_cell.angle_alpha   90.00
_cell.angle_beta   90.00
_cell.angle_gamma   90.00
#
_symmetry.space_group_name_H-M   'P 1'
#
loop_
_entity.id
_entity.type
_entity.pdbx_description
1 polymer ?
#
loop_
_entity_poly.entity_id
_entity_poly.type
_entity_poly.pdbx_seq_one_letter_code
_entity_poly.pdbx_strand_id
1 'polypeptide(L)'
;MATFNATLGPASPIVAGLAGEALFVLSGALWGVPFAALVRTPTIGKGIAFGLVPALWLWVVVAPVMLGKPVFFGFALPKLILPFVFNCLVWGTTVGWYAGADAPAADGEAQASVASS
;
A
#
# COMPACT_ATOMS: atom_id res chain seq x y z
N MET A 1 12.76 -9.27 18.09
CA MET A 1 13.79 -8.35 18.63
C MET A 1 15.17 -8.98 18.69
N ALA A 2 15.33 -10.21 19.21
CA ALA A 2 16.64 -10.87 19.34
C ALA A 2 17.40 -11.03 18.00
N THR A 3 16.73 -11.45 16.94
CA THR A 3 17.35 -11.65 15.61
C THR A 3 17.75 -10.32 14.95
N PHE A 4 16.97 -9.25 15.13
CA PHE A 4 17.25 -7.94 14.53
C PHE A 4 18.49 -7.27 15.13
N ASN A 5 18.66 -7.34 16.46
CA ASN A 5 19.88 -6.87 17.14
C ASN A 5 21.10 -7.74 16.84
N ALA A 6 20.91 -9.05 16.63
CA ALA A 6 22.00 -9.97 16.33
C ALA A 6 22.60 -9.78 14.93
N THR A 7 21.82 -9.27 13.96
CA THR A 7 22.29 -9.11 12.57
C THR A 7 22.88 -7.73 12.27
N LEU A 8 22.47 -6.67 12.99
CA LEU A 8 22.77 -5.28 12.60
C LEU A 8 23.57 -4.46 13.64
N GLY A 9 23.90 -5.04 14.81
CA GLY A 9 24.53 -4.29 15.90
C GLY A 9 23.58 -3.28 16.55
N PRO A 10 24.04 -2.45 17.52
CA PRO A 10 23.19 -1.45 18.17
C PRO A 10 22.64 -0.52 17.10
N ALA A 11 21.34 -0.61 16.83
CA ALA A 11 20.69 0.11 15.74
C ALA A 11 20.77 1.62 16.00
N SER A 12 21.72 2.29 15.33
CA SER A 12 21.71 3.74 15.23
C SER A 12 20.36 4.16 14.64
N PRO A 13 19.68 5.17 15.19
CA PRO A 13 18.38 5.64 14.70
C PRO A 13 18.42 6.00 13.20
N ILE A 14 19.58 6.38 12.68
CA ILE A 14 19.82 6.65 11.25
C ILE A 14 19.72 5.35 10.43
N VAL A 15 20.37 4.28 10.87
CA VAL A 15 20.36 2.98 10.18
C VAL A 15 18.96 2.36 10.23
N ALA A 16 18.27 2.48 11.36
CA ALA A 16 16.88 2.07 11.49
C ALA A 16 15.95 2.87 10.56
N GLY A 17 16.19 4.18 10.41
CA GLY A 17 15.47 5.05 9.48
C GLY A 17 15.65 4.62 8.03
N LEU A 18 16.90 4.42 7.58
CA LEU A 18 17.21 3.98 6.21
C LEU A 18 16.61 2.60 5.89
N ALA A 19 16.70 1.64 6.83
CA ALA A 19 16.09 0.33 6.66
C ALA A 19 14.56 0.43 6.59
N GLY A 20 13.96 1.30 7.40
CA GLY A 20 12.52 1.57 7.37
C GLY A 20 12.06 2.16 6.04
N GLU A 21 12.81 3.12 5.50
CA GLU A 21 12.51 3.76 4.21
C GLU A 21 12.65 2.78 3.04
N ALA A 22 13.70 1.96 3.04
CA ALA A 22 13.87 0.91 2.03
C ALA A 22 12.72 -0.11 2.08
N LEU A 23 12.34 -0.58 3.28
CA LEU A 23 11.20 -1.49 3.44
C LEU A 23 9.88 -0.83 3.05
N PHE A 24 9.73 0.47 3.29
CA PHE A 24 8.58 1.24 2.86
C PHE A 24 8.46 1.25 1.34
N VAL A 25 9.51 1.63 0.61
CA VAL A 25 9.54 1.65 -0.86
C VAL A 25 9.28 0.25 -1.43
N LEU A 26 9.93 -0.78 -0.88
CA LEU A 26 9.73 -2.17 -1.32
C LEU A 26 8.30 -2.64 -1.10
N SER A 27 7.70 -2.32 0.04
CA SER A 27 6.29 -2.65 0.32
C SER A 27 5.34 -1.91 -0.62
N GLY A 28 5.63 -0.65 -0.90
CA GLY A 28 4.92 0.15 -1.89
C GLY A 28 4.98 -0.45 -3.28
N ALA A 29 6.17 -0.85 -3.74
CA ALA A 29 6.34 -1.47 -5.05
C ALA A 29 5.64 -2.82 -5.16
N LEU A 30 5.71 -3.65 -4.11
CA LEU A 30 5.08 -4.98 -4.07
C LEU A 30 3.57 -4.93 -4.34
N TRP A 31 2.88 -3.90 -3.85
CA TRP A 31 1.43 -3.75 -4.00
C TRP A 31 1.03 -2.71 -5.06
N GLY A 32 1.85 -1.69 -5.26
CA GLY A 32 1.63 -0.64 -6.25
C GLY A 32 1.77 -1.12 -7.69
N VAL A 33 2.75 -1.99 -7.97
CA VAL A 33 2.94 -2.56 -9.32
C VAL A 33 1.72 -3.40 -9.76
N PRO A 34 1.22 -4.35 -8.95
CA PRO A 34 -0.03 -5.05 -9.28
C PRO A 34 -1.23 -4.12 -9.43
N PHE A 35 -1.37 -3.09 -8.60
CA PHE A 35 -2.47 -2.13 -8.74
C PHE A 35 -2.43 -1.41 -10.08
N ALA A 36 -1.28 -0.85 -10.46
CA ALA A 36 -1.11 -0.15 -11.73
C ALA A 36 -1.34 -1.09 -12.93
N ALA A 37 -0.94 -2.36 -12.82
CA ALA A 37 -1.14 -3.36 -13.88
C ALA A 37 -2.61 -3.81 -14.01
N LEU A 38 -3.34 -3.91 -12.90
CA LEU A 38 -4.71 -4.47 -12.86
C LEU A 38 -5.81 -3.41 -12.99
N VAL A 39 -5.54 -2.16 -12.60
CA VAL A 39 -6.56 -1.10 -12.54
C VAL A 39 -6.38 -0.15 -13.73
N ARG A 40 -7.21 -0.31 -14.76
CA ARG A 40 -7.17 0.49 -16.00
C ARG A 40 -7.42 1.99 -15.82
N THR A 41 -8.22 2.39 -14.85
CA THR A 41 -8.52 3.80 -14.53
C THR A 41 -8.28 4.02 -13.05
N PRO A 42 -7.02 4.11 -12.63
CA PRO A 42 -6.67 4.24 -11.22
C PRO A 42 -7.19 5.58 -10.68
N THR A 43 -7.80 5.51 -9.51
CA THR A 43 -8.26 6.67 -8.75
C THR A 43 -7.87 6.48 -7.30
N ILE A 44 -7.84 7.57 -6.53
CA ILE A 44 -7.59 7.53 -5.08
C ILE A 44 -8.52 6.52 -4.39
N GLY A 45 -9.82 6.54 -4.71
CA GLY A 45 -10.80 5.61 -4.13
C GLY A 45 -10.51 4.14 -4.45
N LYS A 46 -10.13 3.83 -5.69
CA LYS A 46 -9.74 2.46 -6.07
C LYS A 46 -8.44 2.04 -5.39
N GLY A 47 -7.51 2.96 -5.20
CA GLY A 47 -6.29 2.72 -4.45
C GLY A 47 -6.55 2.42 -2.97
N ILE A 48 -7.43 3.19 -2.31
CA ILE A 48 -7.88 2.90 -0.93
C ILE A 48 -8.50 1.50 -0.85
N ALA A 49 -9.40 1.17 -1.78
CA ALA A 49 -10.03 -0.16 -1.83
C ALA A 49 -9.00 -1.27 -2.05
N PHE A 50 -8.03 -1.05 -2.95
CA PHE A 50 -6.95 -2.01 -3.18
C PHE A 50 -6.04 -2.16 -1.96
N GLY A 51 -5.85 -1.12 -1.16
CA GLY A 51 -5.12 -1.18 0.10
C GLY A 51 -5.72 -2.15 1.13
N LEU A 52 -6.99 -2.55 0.99
CA LEU A 52 -7.55 -3.64 1.79
C LEU A 52 -6.91 -4.98 1.50
N VAL A 53 -6.40 -5.21 0.28
CA VAL A 53 -5.76 -6.48 -0.11
C VAL A 53 -4.52 -6.76 0.76
N PRO A 54 -3.50 -5.88 0.85
CA PRO A 54 -2.39 -6.07 1.77
C PRO A 54 -2.81 -6.08 3.24
N ALA A 55 -3.83 -5.32 3.65
CA ALA A 55 -4.34 -5.36 5.03
C ALA A 55 -4.94 -6.73 5.38
N LEU A 56 -5.76 -7.29 4.49
CA LEU A 56 -6.33 -8.63 4.64
C LEU A 56 -5.26 -9.72 4.58
N TRP A 57 -4.26 -9.58 3.70
CA TRP A 57 -3.11 -10.48 3.66
C TRP A 57 -2.39 -10.53 5.02
N LEU A 58 -2.17 -9.37 5.65
CA LEU A 58 -1.57 -9.30 6.99
C LEU A 58 -2.44 -9.98 8.05
N TRP A 59 -3.75 -9.72 8.05
CA TRP A 59 -4.66 -10.23 9.07
C TRP A 59 -5.00 -11.71 8.93
N VAL A 60 -5.12 -12.21 7.71
CA VAL A 60 -5.66 -13.53 7.39
C VAL A 60 -4.55 -14.53 7.04
N VAL A 61 -3.39 -14.06 6.56
CA VAL A 61 -2.29 -14.95 6.18
C VAL A 61 -1.08 -14.75 7.07
N VAL A 62 -0.51 -13.54 7.13
CA VAL A 62 0.74 -13.31 7.88
C VAL A 62 0.54 -13.56 9.38
N ALA A 63 -0.54 -13.05 9.97
CA ALA A 63 -0.82 -13.24 11.39
C ALA A 63 -0.89 -14.73 11.79
N PRO A 64 -1.74 -15.58 11.19
CA PRO A 64 -1.81 -17.00 11.56
C PRO A 64 -0.65 -17.84 11.03
N VAL A 65 -0.25 -17.69 9.77
CA VAL A 65 0.68 -18.63 9.11
C VAL A 65 2.14 -18.31 9.46
N MET A 66 2.51 -17.03 9.51
CA MET A 66 3.91 -16.64 9.74
C MET A 66 4.22 -16.30 11.19
N LEU A 67 3.26 -15.72 11.91
CA LEU A 67 3.49 -15.21 13.28
C LEU A 67 2.84 -16.07 14.37
N GLY A 68 2.08 -17.11 14.01
CA GLY A 68 1.35 -17.96 14.96
C GLY A 68 0.36 -17.17 15.82
N LYS A 69 -0.18 -16.06 15.30
CA LYS A 69 -1.18 -15.22 15.97
C LYS A 69 -2.58 -15.54 15.46
N PRO A 70 -3.65 -15.29 16.24
CA PRO A 70 -4.99 -15.46 15.73
C PRO A 70 -5.25 -14.57 14.50
N VAL A 71 -6.19 -14.97 13.65
CA VAL A 71 -6.70 -14.15 12.55
C VAL A 71 -7.10 -12.76 13.10
N PHE A 72 -6.82 -11.70 12.33
CA PHE A 72 -7.02 -10.31 12.76
C PHE A 72 -6.24 -9.93 14.03
N PHE A 73 -5.16 -10.66 14.35
CA PHE A 73 -4.43 -10.53 15.62
C PHE A 73 -5.32 -10.65 16.87
N GLY A 74 -6.42 -11.43 16.78
CA GLY A 74 -7.40 -11.55 17.87
C GLY A 74 -8.26 -10.31 18.05
N PHE A 75 -8.48 -9.54 16.98
CA PHE A 75 -9.30 -8.32 16.97
C PHE A 75 -8.80 -7.20 17.89
N ALA A 76 -7.51 -7.20 18.24
CA ALA A 76 -6.91 -6.12 19.00
C ALA A 76 -6.94 -4.82 18.19
N LEU A 77 -7.67 -3.82 18.69
CA LEU A 77 -7.98 -2.58 17.97
C LEU A 77 -6.76 -1.89 17.33
N PRO A 78 -5.62 -1.70 18.02
CA PRO A 78 -4.45 -1.05 17.41
C PRO A 78 -3.89 -1.83 16.22
N LYS A 79 -4.00 -3.17 16.25
CA LYS A 79 -3.51 -4.08 15.20
C LYS A 79 -4.48 -4.23 14.03
N LEU A 80 -5.70 -3.70 14.17
CA LEU A 80 -6.66 -3.52 13.09
C LEU A 80 -6.51 -2.12 12.49
N ILE A 81 -6.44 -1.09 13.32
CA ILE A 81 -6.38 0.29 12.83
C ILE A 81 -5.08 0.54 12.07
N LEU A 82 -3.94 0.10 12.60
CA LEU A 82 -2.65 0.45 12.01
C LEU A 82 -2.47 -0.13 10.59
N PRO A 83 -2.74 -1.42 10.32
CA PRO A 83 -2.68 -1.94 8.96
C PRO A 83 -3.72 -1.30 8.03
N PHE A 84 -4.92 -0.96 8.54
CA PHE A 84 -5.92 -0.28 7.74
C PHE A 84 -5.44 1.12 7.32
N VAL A 85 -5.01 1.95 8.27
CA VAL A 85 -4.54 3.31 7.99
C VAL A 85 -3.35 3.28 7.04
N PHE A 86 -2.36 2.43 7.32
CA PHE A 86 -1.14 2.42 6.52
C PHE A 86 -1.36 1.89 5.10
N ASN A 87 -2.11 0.79 4.95
CA ASN A 87 -2.31 0.18 3.64
C ASN A 87 -3.40 0.88 2.82
N CYS A 88 -4.52 1.24 3.44
CA CYS A 88 -5.66 1.83 2.73
C CYS A 88 -5.50 3.34 2.59
N LEU A 89 -5.20 4.05 3.69
CA LEU A 89 -5.21 5.51 3.67
C LEU A 89 -3.88 6.11 3.23
N VAL A 90 -2.73 5.56 3.62
CA VAL A 90 -1.43 6.08 3.20
C VAL A 90 -1.05 5.50 1.84
N TRP A 91 -0.89 4.19 1.75
CA TRP A 91 -0.47 3.54 0.50
C TRP A 91 -1.54 3.57 -0.58
N GLY A 92 -2.78 3.24 -0.24
CA GLY A 92 -3.88 3.22 -1.20
C GLY A 92 -4.12 4.58 -1.85
N THR A 93 -4.07 5.67 -1.08
CA THR A 93 -4.18 7.03 -1.66
C THR A 93 -2.97 7.37 -2.52
N THR A 94 -1.76 7.09 -2.04
CA THR A 94 -0.50 7.40 -2.75
C THR A 94 -0.45 6.69 -4.11
N VAL A 95 -0.71 5.38 -4.13
CA VAL A 95 -0.68 4.57 -5.36
C VAL A 95 -1.84 4.95 -6.29
N GLY A 96 -3.05 5.15 -5.73
CA GLY A 96 -4.22 5.55 -6.52
C GLY A 96 -4.05 6.92 -7.17
N TRP A 97 -3.38 7.85 -6.50
CA TRP A 97 -3.02 9.16 -7.05
C TRP A 97 -1.88 9.04 -8.08
N TYR A 98 -0.78 8.38 -7.72
CA TYR A 98 0.41 8.28 -8.57
C TYR A 98 0.11 7.57 -9.90
N ALA A 99 -0.55 6.41 -9.85
CA ALA A 99 -0.94 5.69 -11.06
C ALA A 99 -2.03 6.42 -11.86
N GLY A 100 -2.86 7.23 -11.18
CA GLY A 100 -3.90 8.06 -11.80
C GLY A 100 -3.37 9.32 -12.49
N ALA A 101 -2.22 9.84 -12.04
CA ALA A 101 -1.60 11.03 -12.60
C ALA A 101 -1.08 10.82 -14.04
N ASP A 102 -0.71 9.58 -14.39
CA ASP A 102 -0.26 9.20 -15.73
C ASP A 102 -1.40 8.72 -16.65
N ALA A 103 -2.64 8.70 -16.17
CA ALA A 103 -3.78 8.36 -17.01
C ALA A 103 -4.00 9.49 -18.03
N PRO A 104 -3.94 9.22 -19.35
CA PRO A 104 -4.18 10.24 -20.36
C PRO A 104 -5.55 10.87 -20.12
N ALA A 105 -5.60 12.19 -20.04
CA ALA A 105 -6.83 12.94 -19.85
C ALA A 105 -7.84 12.51 -20.92
N ALA A 106 -8.82 11.71 -20.52
CA ALA A 106 -9.89 11.21 -21.39
C ALA A 106 -10.94 12.30 -21.69
N ASP A 107 -10.51 13.56 -21.78
CA ASP A 107 -11.37 14.74 -21.88
C ASP A 107 -11.09 15.56 -23.16
N GLY A 108 -10.20 15.09 -24.05
CA GLY A 108 -9.88 15.77 -25.31
C GLY A 108 -10.84 15.49 -26.48
N GLU A 109 -11.54 14.35 -26.47
CA GLU A 109 -12.37 13.94 -27.63
C GLU A 109 -13.80 14.50 -27.59
N ALA A 110 -14.31 14.90 -26.42
CA ALA A 110 -15.65 15.48 -26.32
C ALA A 110 -15.74 16.93 -26.82
N GLN A 111 -14.65 17.70 -26.78
CA GLN A 111 -14.63 19.09 -27.26
C GLN A 111 -14.44 19.22 -28.77
N ALA A 112 -13.85 18.23 -29.44
CA ALA A 112 -13.67 18.25 -30.89
C ALA A 112 -14.98 18.04 -31.67
N SER A 113 -15.93 17.28 -31.10
CA SER A 113 -17.24 17.02 -31.73
C SER A 113 -18.20 18.22 -31.68
N VAL A 114 -18.06 19.11 -30.70
CA VAL A 114 -18.94 20.28 -30.54
C VAL A 114 -18.46 21.47 -31.38
N ALA A 115 -17.15 21.54 -31.67
CA ALA A 115 -16.58 22.59 -32.52
C ALA A 115 -16.80 22.34 -34.03
N SER A 116 -17.33 21.17 -34.42
CA SER A 116 -17.58 20.79 -35.82
C SER A 116 -19.07 20.65 -36.17
N SER A 117 -19.98 21.18 -35.34
CA SER A 117 -21.44 21.16 -35.56
C SER A 117 -22.00 22.54 -35.84
#